data_AF-A0A382IMM1-F1
#
_entry.id   AF-A0A382IMM1-F1
#
_cell.length_a   1.000
_cell.length_b   1.000
_cell.length_c   1.000
_cell.angle_alpha   90.00
_cell.angle_beta   90.00
_cell.angle_gamma   90.00
#
_symmetry.space_group_name_H-M   'P 1'
#
loop_
_entity.id
_entity.type
_entity.pdbx_description
1 polymer ?
#
loop_
_entity_poly.entity_id
_entity_poly.type
_entity_poly.pdbx_seq_one_letter_code
_entity_poly.pdbx_strand_id
1 'polypeptide(L)'
;MDLGVAEEYAHKLADDRKWDDVKILTSGQIAQICGLDSGTSQEIFKVMEASAKPSRPNASAEKTIVRRRPPRRSKKKALPLQDYDEEAKMRQILRDVDTDDVIYQQLRDASIEMNISMTPRILGDLAEGIRARGIGNLSRTDAEKVLNSSQSFIATARADPHEAVGITT
;
A
#
# COMPACT_ATOMS: atom_id res chain seq x y z
N MET A 1 -12.79 -15.10 -20.40
CA MET A 1 -13.42 -15.15 -21.74
C MET A 1 -13.54 -16.61 -22.07
N ASP A 2 -14.76 -17.08 -22.31
CA ASP A 2 -15.03 -18.46 -22.68
C ASP A 2 -14.82 -18.60 -24.20
N LEU A 3 -13.90 -19.49 -24.62
CA LEU A 3 -13.56 -19.70 -26.03
C LEU A 3 -14.57 -20.63 -26.74
N GLY A 4 -15.62 -21.08 -26.04
CA GLY A 4 -16.60 -22.03 -26.58
C GLY A 4 -16.02 -23.44 -26.77
N VAL A 5 -14.89 -23.72 -26.12
CA VAL A 5 -14.28 -25.05 -26.07
C VAL A 5 -14.97 -25.82 -24.95
N ALA A 6 -15.29 -27.10 -25.19
CA ALA A 6 -15.92 -27.94 -24.16
C ALA A 6 -15.08 -27.94 -22.87
N GLU A 7 -15.76 -27.83 -21.73
CA GLU A 7 -15.16 -27.64 -20.40
C GLU A 7 -14.10 -28.72 -20.08
N GLU A 8 -14.34 -29.94 -20.54
CA GLU A 8 -13.45 -31.10 -20.39
C GLU A 8 -12.06 -30.91 -21.03
N TYR A 9 -11.95 -30.09 -22.09
CA TYR A 9 -10.69 -29.79 -22.77
C TYR A 9 -10.11 -28.45 -22.33
N ALA A 10 -10.97 -27.50 -21.93
CA ALA A 10 -10.56 -26.17 -21.47
C ALA A 10 -9.61 -26.25 -20.27
N HIS A 11 -9.89 -27.12 -19.29
CA HIS A 11 -9.03 -27.30 -18.12
C HIS A 11 -7.64 -27.86 -18.48
N LYS A 12 -7.57 -28.84 -19.38
CA LYS A 12 -6.30 -29.45 -19.83
C LYS A 12 -5.46 -28.48 -20.67
N LEU A 13 -6.12 -27.63 -21.47
CA LEU A 13 -5.44 -26.62 -22.28
C LEU A 13 -4.91 -25.46 -21.44
N ALA A 14 -5.65 -25.05 -20.41
CA ALA A 14 -5.30 -23.94 -19.52
C ALA A 14 -4.42 -24.33 -18.32
N ASP A 15 -4.10 -25.62 -18.15
CA ASP A 15 -3.28 -26.12 -17.06
C ASP A 15 -1.90 -25.42 -17.05
N ASP A 16 -1.64 -24.68 -15.97
CA ASP A 16 -0.50 -23.78 -15.73
C ASP A 16 -0.19 -22.73 -16.82
N ARG A 17 -1.12 -22.44 -17.74
CA ARG A 17 -0.91 -21.54 -18.87
C ARG A 17 -1.92 -20.40 -18.92
N LYS A 18 -1.46 -19.21 -19.31
CA LYS A 18 -2.37 -18.10 -19.55
C LYS A 18 -3.17 -18.39 -20.82
N TRP A 19 -4.44 -18.00 -20.83
CA TRP A 19 -5.33 -18.19 -21.97
C TRP A 19 -4.84 -17.55 -23.28
N ASP A 20 -3.94 -16.56 -23.22
CA ASP A 20 -3.32 -15.99 -24.42
C ASP A 20 -2.29 -16.94 -25.05
N ASP A 21 -1.59 -17.74 -24.24
CA ASP A 21 -0.67 -18.79 -24.73
C ASP A 21 -1.46 -19.96 -25.34
N VAL A 22 -2.67 -20.21 -24.85
CA VAL A 22 -3.57 -21.25 -25.38
C VAL A 22 -4.08 -20.87 -26.77
N LYS A 23 -4.40 -19.59 -27.02
CA LYS A 23 -4.91 -19.10 -28.31
C LYS A 23 -3.91 -19.19 -29.47
N ILE A 24 -2.61 -19.26 -29.18
CA ILE A 24 -1.56 -19.35 -30.20
C ILE A 24 -1.15 -20.80 -30.51
N LEU A 25 -1.76 -21.79 -29.85
CA LEU A 25 -1.46 -23.20 -30.06
C LEU A 25 -1.97 -23.67 -31.42
N THR A 26 -1.15 -24.47 -32.09
CA THR A 26 -1.52 -25.17 -33.32
C THR A 26 -2.39 -26.40 -33.03
N SER A 27 -3.18 -26.86 -34.00
CA SER A 27 -4.02 -28.06 -33.85
C SER A 27 -3.22 -29.30 -33.44
N GLY A 28 -1.95 -29.42 -33.85
CA GLY A 28 -1.07 -30.53 -33.46
C GLY A 28 -0.67 -30.48 -31.98
N GLN A 29 -0.44 -29.28 -31.42
CA GLN A 29 -0.14 -29.12 -29.99
C GLN A 29 -1.37 -29.37 -29.12
N ILE A 30 -2.55 -28.97 -29.59
CA ILE A 30 -3.83 -29.27 -28.93
C ILE A 30 -4.03 -30.79 -28.85
N ALA A 31 -3.75 -31.53 -29.93
CA ALA A 31 -3.81 -32.99 -29.95
C ALA A 31 -2.89 -33.63 -28.90
N GLN A 32 -1.65 -33.13 -28.77
CA GLN A 32 -0.68 -33.62 -27.80
C GLN A 32 -1.06 -33.34 -26.35
N ILE A 33 -1.60 -32.15 -26.06
CA ILE A 33 -1.97 -31.74 -24.70
C ILE A 33 -3.23 -32.46 -24.23
N CYS A 34 -4.22 -32.60 -25.12
CA CYS A 34 -5.51 -33.19 -24.77
C CYS A 34 -5.58 -34.71 -25.01
N GLY A 35 -4.58 -35.30 -25.69
CA GLY A 35 -4.56 -36.72 -26.04
C GLY A 35 -5.62 -37.09 -27.06
N LEU A 36 -5.88 -36.20 -28.02
CA LEU A 36 -6.99 -36.28 -28.97
C LEU A 36 -6.54 -36.69 -30.37
N ASP A 37 -7.48 -37.18 -31.17
CA ASP A 37 -7.26 -37.45 -32.59
C ASP A 37 -7.16 -36.14 -33.40
N SER A 38 -6.66 -36.25 -34.62
CA SER A 38 -6.42 -35.07 -35.48
C SER A 38 -7.71 -34.37 -35.91
N GLY A 39 -8.84 -35.07 -35.97
CA GLY A 39 -10.14 -34.50 -36.34
C GLY A 39 -10.70 -33.59 -35.24
N THR A 40 -10.82 -34.12 -34.02
CA THR A 40 -11.34 -33.34 -32.88
C THR A 40 -10.43 -32.17 -32.52
N SER A 41 -9.11 -32.33 -32.66
CA SER A 41 -8.14 -31.25 -32.40
C SER A 41 -8.25 -30.11 -33.42
N GLN A 42 -8.61 -30.41 -34.67
CA GLN A 42 -8.88 -29.38 -35.69
C GLN A 42 -10.18 -28.62 -35.42
N GLU A 43 -11.22 -29.28 -34.90
CA GLU A 43 -12.46 -28.63 -34.52
C GLU A 43 -12.25 -27.64 -33.37
N ILE A 44 -11.53 -28.05 -32.32
CA ILE A 44 -11.18 -27.18 -31.19
C ILE A 44 -10.36 -25.98 -31.67
N PHE A 45 -9.35 -26.21 -32.52
CA PHE A 45 -8.55 -25.14 -33.12
C PHE A 45 -9.41 -24.13 -33.90
N LYS A 46 -10.38 -24.60 -34.68
CA LYS A 46 -11.28 -23.75 -35.47
C LYS A 46 -12.22 -22.91 -34.60
N VAL A 47 -12.71 -23.47 -33.49
CA VAL A 47 -13.54 -22.76 -32.50
C VAL A 47 -12.72 -21.68 -31.77
N MET A 48 -11.47 -21.99 -31.41
CA MET A 48 -10.53 -21.03 -30.82
C MET A 48 -10.14 -19.91 -31.81
N GLU A 49 -9.92 -20.24 -33.09
CA GLU A 49 -9.63 -19.24 -34.12
C GLU A 49 -10.84 -18.32 -34.39
N ALA A 50 -12.05 -18.89 -34.37
CA ALA A 50 -13.29 -18.14 -34.54
C ALA A 50 -13.57 -17.18 -33.37
N SER A 51 -13.24 -17.57 -32.15
CA SER A 51 -13.36 -16.71 -30.95
C SER A 51 -12.23 -15.68 -30.83
N ALA A 52 -11.06 -15.93 -31.42
CA ALA A 52 -9.95 -14.98 -31.46
C ALA A 52 -10.13 -13.83 -32.47
N LYS A 53 -10.91 -14.04 -33.53
CA LYS A 53 -11.17 -13.00 -34.54
C LYS A 53 -12.32 -12.10 -34.07
N PRO A 54 -12.14 -10.76 -33.99
CA PRO A 54 -13.26 -9.87 -33.74
C PRO A 54 -14.28 -10.04 -34.87
N SER A 55 -15.54 -10.26 -34.51
CA SER A 55 -16.67 -10.37 -35.43
C SER A 55 -16.57 -9.27 -36.50
N ARG A 56 -16.29 -9.67 -37.75
CA ARG A 56 -16.39 -8.77 -38.91
C ARG A 56 -17.88 -8.65 -39.21
N PRO A 57 -18.49 -7.45 -39.09
CA PRO A 57 -19.89 -7.30 -39.45
C PRO A 57 -20.05 -7.54 -40.95
N ASN A 58 -21.07 -8.33 -41.32
CA ASN A 58 -21.47 -8.59 -42.70
C ASN A 58 -21.61 -7.28 -43.50
N ALA A 59 -21.03 -7.25 -44.69
CA ALA A 59 -20.87 -6.07 -45.52
C ALA A 59 -22.10 -5.73 -46.38
N SER A 60 -23.32 -5.75 -45.82
CA SER A 60 -24.55 -5.39 -46.56
C SER A 60 -25.62 -4.68 -45.71
N ALA A 61 -25.22 -3.73 -44.87
CA ALA A 61 -26.15 -2.80 -44.25
C ALA A 61 -25.79 -1.37 -44.68
N GLU A 62 -26.80 -0.60 -45.13
CA GLU A 62 -26.67 0.82 -45.46
C GLU A 62 -25.97 1.57 -44.31
N LYS A 63 -24.79 2.13 -44.61
CA LYS A 63 -23.94 2.76 -43.60
C LYS A 63 -24.39 4.20 -43.36
N THR A 64 -25.24 4.42 -42.36
CA THR A 64 -25.39 5.75 -41.77
C THR A 64 -24.06 6.12 -41.11
N ILE A 65 -23.32 7.05 -41.72
CA ILE A 65 -22.03 7.52 -41.19
C ILE A 65 -22.30 8.37 -39.93
N VAL A 66 -22.46 7.71 -38.79
CA VAL A 66 -22.44 8.39 -37.49
C VAL A 66 -20.98 8.66 -37.15
N ARG A 67 -20.55 9.91 -37.32
CA ARG A 67 -19.20 10.38 -36.95
C ARG A 67 -19.03 10.28 -35.43
N ARG A 68 -18.57 9.12 -34.94
CA ARG A 68 -18.26 8.93 -33.52
C ARG A 68 -17.10 9.85 -33.15
N ARG A 69 -17.36 10.84 -32.29
CA ARG A 69 -16.30 11.68 -31.72
C ARG A 69 -15.34 10.79 -30.93
N PRO A 70 -14.01 10.94 -31.10
CA PRO A 70 -13.05 10.13 -30.35
C PRO A 70 -13.25 10.36 -28.84
N PRO A 71 -13.08 9.32 -27.99
CA PRO A 71 -13.16 9.49 -26.56
C PRO A 71 -12.10 10.51 -26.13
N ARG A 72 -12.54 11.59 -25.46
CA ARG A 72 -11.61 12.58 -24.90
C ARG A 72 -10.80 11.86 -23.84
N ARG A 73 -9.51 11.57 -24.12
CA ARG A 73 -8.56 11.15 -23.09
C ARG A 73 -8.62 12.19 -21.97
N SER A 74 -9.15 11.80 -20.82
CA SER A 74 -9.00 12.58 -19.59
C SER A 74 -7.51 12.75 -19.36
N LYS A 75 -6.97 13.94 -19.63
CA LYS A 75 -5.62 14.28 -19.17
C LYS A 75 -5.65 14.10 -17.66
N LYS A 76 -4.74 13.29 -17.11
CA LYS A 76 -4.52 13.26 -15.65
C LYS A 76 -4.23 14.71 -15.25
N LYS A 77 -5.21 15.38 -14.64
CA LYS A 77 -4.97 16.70 -14.06
C LYS A 77 -3.99 16.44 -12.93
N ALA A 78 -2.80 17.01 -13.00
CA ALA A 78 -1.96 17.11 -11.83
C ALA A 78 -2.80 17.82 -10.78
N LEU A 79 -3.16 17.12 -9.70
CA LEU A 79 -3.76 17.81 -8.57
C LEU A 79 -2.70 18.78 -8.05
N PRO A 80 -3.08 20.02 -7.72
CA PRO A 80 -2.15 20.91 -7.04
C PRO A 80 -1.70 20.22 -5.76
N LEU A 81 -0.37 20.14 -5.57
CA LEU A 81 0.19 19.67 -4.31
C LEU A 81 -0.29 20.66 -3.25
N GLN A 82 -0.99 20.17 -2.23
CA GLN A 82 -1.38 21.02 -1.11
C GLN A 82 -0.11 21.50 -0.41
N ASP A 83 -0.07 22.79 -0.12
CA ASP A 83 1.00 23.36 0.69
C ASP A 83 0.94 22.77 2.10
N TYR A 84 2.10 22.46 2.65
CA TYR A 84 2.20 21.91 3.99
C TYR A 84 1.99 23.02 5.02
N ASP A 85 0.89 22.91 5.77
CA ASP A 85 0.58 23.82 6.88
C ASP A 85 1.35 23.39 8.13
N GLU A 86 2.55 23.96 8.28
CA GLU A 86 3.43 23.72 9.43
C GLU A 86 2.74 24.10 10.75
N GLU A 87 1.99 25.19 10.79
CA GLU A 87 1.36 25.70 11.99
C GLU A 87 0.22 24.80 12.47
N ALA A 88 -0.62 24.34 11.54
CA ALA A 88 -1.66 23.36 11.86
C ALA A 88 -1.03 22.06 12.38
N LYS A 89 0.09 21.63 11.80
CA LYS A 89 0.79 20.44 12.26
C LYS A 89 1.37 20.62 13.66
N MET A 90 2.01 21.75 13.94
CA MET A 90 2.57 22.01 15.27
C MET A 90 1.49 22.10 16.34
N ARG A 91 0.35 22.73 16.03
CA ARG A 91 -0.84 22.71 16.91
C ARG A 91 -1.36 21.29 17.15
N GLN A 92 -1.35 20.44 16.12
CA GLN A 92 -1.74 19.04 16.28
C GLN A 92 -0.76 18.26 17.18
N ILE A 93 0.55 18.48 17.02
CA ILE A 93 1.58 17.80 17.82
C ILE A 93 1.50 18.18 19.31
N LEU A 94 1.18 19.44 19.59
CA LEU A 94 1.12 19.99 20.95
C LEU A 94 -0.26 19.95 21.60
N ARG A 95 -1.28 19.37 20.94
CA ARG A 95 -2.69 19.45 21.35
C ARG A 95 -2.95 19.04 22.81
N ASP A 96 -2.25 18.01 23.25
CA ASP A 96 -2.46 17.38 24.56
C ASP A 96 -1.27 17.58 25.50
N VAL A 97 -0.38 18.53 25.19
CA VAL A 97 0.81 18.83 25.98
C VAL A 97 0.65 20.20 26.61
N ASP A 98 0.68 20.25 27.94
CA ASP A 98 0.69 21.51 28.70
C ASP A 98 2.10 22.15 28.63
N THR A 99 2.34 22.96 27.59
CA THR A 99 3.64 23.61 27.37
C THR A 99 3.93 24.74 28.36
N ASP A 100 2.92 25.20 29.07
CA ASP A 100 3.02 26.29 30.05
C ASP A 100 3.37 25.79 31.45
N ASP A 101 3.37 24.46 31.66
CA ASP A 101 3.81 23.88 32.92
C ASP A 101 5.29 24.16 33.22
N VAL A 102 5.54 24.63 34.45
CA VAL A 102 6.88 24.85 35.00
C VAL A 102 7.75 23.61 34.95
N ILE A 103 7.22 22.42 35.30
CA ILE A 103 8.00 21.17 35.28
C ILE A 103 8.33 20.77 33.85
N TYR A 104 7.35 20.88 32.93
CA TYR A 104 7.58 20.66 31.51
C TYR A 104 8.68 21.57 30.95
N GLN A 105 8.64 22.88 31.26
CA GLN A 105 9.65 23.83 30.80
C GLN A 105 11.04 23.49 31.35
N GLN A 106 11.14 23.13 32.63
CA GLN A 106 12.41 22.69 33.23
C GLN A 106 12.99 21.45 32.57
N LEU A 107 12.14 20.45 32.29
CA LEU A 107 12.56 19.24 31.58
C LEU A 107 12.96 19.53 30.13
N ARG A 108 12.22 20.41 29.45
CA ARG A 108 12.52 20.84 28.08
C ARG A 108 13.87 21.54 28.02
N ASP A 109 14.11 22.53 28.87
CA ASP A 109 15.35 23.29 28.89
C ASP A 109 16.54 22.39 29.23
N ALA A 110 16.40 21.53 30.24
CA ALA A 110 17.41 20.53 30.57
C ALA A 110 17.68 19.55 29.41
N SER A 111 16.64 19.13 28.67
CA SER A 111 16.82 18.25 27.51
C SER A 111 17.60 18.92 26.37
N ILE A 112 17.39 20.22 26.15
CA ILE A 112 18.12 21.01 25.16
C ILE A 112 19.58 21.17 25.59
N GLU A 113 19.83 21.50 26.86
CA GLU A 113 21.19 21.63 27.40
C GLU A 113 21.98 20.32 27.33
N MET A 114 21.34 19.19 27.62
CA MET A 114 21.96 17.86 27.55
C MET A 114 22.03 17.30 26.12
N ASN A 115 21.46 18.00 25.13
CA ASN A 115 21.33 17.54 23.75
C ASN A 115 20.63 16.17 23.63
N ILE A 116 19.62 15.94 24.47
CA ILE A 116 18.79 14.73 24.46
C ILE A 116 17.52 15.03 23.66
N SER A 117 17.33 14.34 22.55
CA SER A 117 16.12 14.46 21.74
C SER A 117 14.96 13.71 22.39
N MET A 118 14.07 14.45 23.07
CA MET A 118 12.80 13.97 23.59
C MET A 118 11.64 14.62 22.84
N THR A 119 10.56 13.87 22.60
CA THR A 119 9.37 14.44 21.98
C THR A 119 8.58 15.26 23.02
N PRO A 120 7.81 16.29 22.59
CA PRO A 120 6.95 17.07 23.49
C PRO A 120 6.01 16.20 24.32
N ARG A 121 5.50 15.11 23.74
CA ARG A 121 4.61 14.18 24.43
C ARG A 121 5.30 13.43 25.56
N ILE A 122 6.52 12.93 25.34
CA ILE A 122 7.30 12.25 26.38
C ILE A 122 7.57 13.21 27.55
N LEU A 123 7.93 14.46 27.26
CA LEU A 123 8.17 15.47 28.28
C LEU A 123 6.88 15.80 29.07
N GLY A 124 5.73 15.86 28.40
CA GLY A 124 4.41 16.01 29.03
C GLY A 124 4.07 14.86 29.97
N ASP A 125 4.22 13.62 29.50
CA ASP A 125 3.95 12.40 30.29
C ASP A 125 4.88 12.32 31.52
N LEU A 126 6.15 12.70 31.37
CA LEU A 126 7.10 12.78 32.49
C LEU A 126 6.69 13.85 33.51
N ALA A 127 6.28 15.03 33.05
CA ALA A 127 5.83 16.11 33.92
C ALA A 127 4.57 15.71 34.70
N GLU A 128 3.59 15.08 34.04
CA GLU A 128 2.39 14.54 34.71
C GLU A 128 2.76 13.47 35.74
N GLY A 129 3.66 12.53 35.40
CA GLY A 129 4.14 11.50 36.32
C GLY A 129 4.89 12.06 37.55
N ILE A 130 5.62 13.17 37.40
CA ILE A 130 6.29 13.86 38.51
C ILE A 130 5.25 14.55 39.41
N ARG A 131 4.25 15.22 38.83
CA ARG A 131 3.16 15.84 39.59
C ARG A 131 2.30 14.82 40.33
N ALA A 132 2.01 13.68 39.70
CA ALA A 132 1.26 12.59 40.34
C ALA A 132 1.98 12.05 41.60
N ARG A 133 3.31 12.21 41.68
CA ARG A 133 4.11 11.88 42.88
C ARG A 133 4.13 13.00 43.93
N GLY A 134 3.43 14.11 43.70
CA GLY A 134 3.36 15.27 44.60
C GLY A 134 4.57 16.20 44.54
N ILE A 135 5.43 16.07 43.53
CA ILE A 135 6.60 16.92 43.36
C ILE A 135 6.20 18.17 42.58
N GLY A 136 6.25 19.34 43.23
CA GLY A 136 5.83 20.61 42.63
C GLY A 136 6.93 21.39 41.90
N ASN A 137 8.19 20.99 42.04
CA ASN A 137 9.33 21.65 41.39
C ASN A 137 10.49 20.65 41.24
N LEU A 138 11.28 20.78 40.18
CA LEU A 138 12.39 19.89 39.89
C LEU A 138 13.74 20.62 40.00
N SER A 139 14.67 20.07 40.77
CA SER A 139 16.07 20.51 40.74
C SER A 139 16.68 20.15 39.38
N ARG A 140 17.63 20.96 38.90
CA ARG A 140 18.41 20.66 37.69
C ARG A 140 19.00 19.23 37.71
N THR A 141 19.60 18.83 38.84
CA THR A 141 20.21 17.49 38.99
C THR A 141 19.19 16.37 38.88
N ASP A 142 17.95 16.62 39.31
CA ASP A 142 16.90 15.61 39.28
C ASP A 142 16.25 15.54 37.89
N ALA A 143 16.12 16.68 37.21
CA ALA A 143 15.78 16.75 35.79
C ALA A 143 16.76 15.91 34.95
N GLU A 144 18.07 16.11 35.14
CA GLU A 144 19.11 15.38 34.41
C GLU A 144 19.01 13.86 34.67
N LYS A 145 18.74 13.44 35.92
CA LYS A 145 18.54 12.01 36.25
C LYS A 145 17.29 11.43 35.58
N VAL A 146 16.18 12.16 35.59
CA VAL A 146 14.94 11.73 34.95
C VAL A 146 15.15 11.60 33.44
N LEU A 147 15.81 12.56 32.80
CA LEU A 147 16.07 12.53 31.37
C LEU A 147 17.01 11.39 30.97
N ASN A 148 18.10 11.18 31.71
CA ASN A 148 19.04 10.08 31.44
C ASN A 148 18.38 8.71 31.59
N SER A 149 17.62 8.51 32.67
CA SER A 149 16.89 7.25 32.87
C SER A 149 15.84 7.03 31.77
N SER A 150 15.07 8.06 31.42
CA SER A 150 14.11 8.00 30.33
C SER A 150 14.77 7.65 29.00
N GLN A 151 15.93 8.24 28.70
CA GLN A 151 16.68 7.95 27.48
C GLN A 151 17.14 6.48 27.44
N SER A 152 17.63 5.95 28.56
CA SER A 152 18.01 4.53 28.64
C SER A 152 16.81 3.60 28.43
N PHE A 153 15.65 3.89 29.03
CA PHE A 153 14.46 3.08 28.84
C PHE A 153 13.94 3.14 27.42
N ILE A 154 13.95 4.31 26.78
CA ILE A 154 13.59 4.46 25.36
C ILE A 154 14.54 3.66 24.47
N ALA A 155 15.85 3.65 24.76
CA ALA A 155 16.81 2.87 24.00
C ALA A 155 16.52 1.37 24.10
N THR A 156 16.17 0.87 25.28
CA THR A 156 15.83 -0.55 25.50
C THR A 156 14.45 -0.93 24.97
N ALA A 157 13.49 0.00 24.95
CA ALA A 157 12.12 -0.26 24.51
C ALA A 157 11.95 -0.27 22.97
N ARG A 158 12.99 0.11 22.21
CA ARG A 158 12.95 0.06 20.75
C ARG A 158 13.01 -1.38 20.28
N ALA A 159 12.15 -1.73 19.32
CA ALA A 159 12.23 -3.01 18.63
C ALA A 159 13.58 -3.16 17.93
N ASP A 160 14.10 -4.39 17.93
CA ASP A 160 15.36 -4.67 17.23
C ASP A 160 15.14 -4.53 15.70
N PRO A 161 16.06 -3.91 14.95
CA PRO A 161 15.88 -3.67 13.51
C PRO A 161 15.65 -4.94 12.67
N HIS A 162 16.02 -6.11 13.18
CA HIS A 162 15.85 -7.41 12.52
C HIS A 162 14.79 -8.29 13.17
N GLU A 163 14.05 -7.76 14.13
CA GLU A 163 12.93 -8.45 14.72
C GLU A 163 11.82 -8.64 13.68
N ALA A 164 11.27 -9.85 13.61
CA ALA A 164 10.20 -10.20 12.67
C ALA A 164 8.83 -9.69 13.18
N VAL A 165 8.73 -8.39 13.47
CA VAL A 165 7.56 -7.76 14.09
C VAL A 165 6.28 -8.08 13.31
N GLY A 166 6.32 -8.10 11.98
CA GLY A 166 5.15 -8.41 11.15
C GLY A 166 4.65 -9.86 11.21
N ILE A 167 5.43 -10.80 11.76
CA ILE A 167 4.99 -12.18 12.02
C ILE A 167 4.55 -12.33 13.48
N THR A 168 5.19 -11.60 14.41
CA THR A 168 4.91 -11.72 15.84
C THR A 168 3.70 -10.90 16.31
N THR A 169 3.28 -9.87 15.56
CA THR A 169 2.05 -9.07 15.79
C THR A 169 0.80 -9.75 15.24
#